data_AF-A0AAU5N5J7-F1
#
_entry.id   AF-A0AAU5N5J7-F1
#
_cell.length_a   1.000
_cell.length_b   1.000
_cell.length_c   1.000
_cell.angle_alpha   90.00
_cell.angle_beta   90.00
_cell.angle_gamma   90.00
#
_symmetry.space_group_name_H-M   'P 1'
#
loop_
_entity.id
_entity.type
_entity.pdbx_description
1 polymer ?
#
loop_
_entity_poly.entity_id
_entity_poly.type
_entity_poly.pdbx_seq_one_letter_code
_entity_poly.pdbx_strand_id
1 'polypeptide(L)'
;MHGLWKYFEENNEIFAALVAFLAIGGGLLGSVIGAKIQANGGRDQAAAAREAAQIAAEAQRVAALWTVRHVLTAEFIQLIRERAEAVHRLYSQSDAAGTTQAQIDQAGHSVLRKAAEIELIVNTPVMRAAEDMVSALDEFVAISSVAGPARYLRGVINESMWCGDPSRAELASRARTSLDELGAAAASGDTKRKVRAMAGADEALRAAIADISDSQAQAVVAEAMGGQEWLDRKRQNEEQVTVRLDRLVAAAPRDAEVRGQRGPGNTAAASAMAAGGVSQAQ
;
A
#
# COMPACT_ATOMS: atom_id res chain seq x y z
N MET A 1 -14.60 -22.63 6.31
CA MET A 1 -13.13 -22.68 6.10
C MET A 1 -12.33 -21.73 7.00
N HIS A 2 -12.93 -20.76 7.70
CA HIS A 2 -12.22 -19.88 8.66
C HIS A 2 -11.84 -20.54 10.00
N GLY A 3 -12.34 -21.74 10.31
CA GLY A 3 -12.04 -22.43 11.57
C GLY A 3 -10.74 -23.25 11.57
N LEU A 4 -10.26 -23.67 10.39
CA LEU A 4 -9.08 -24.54 10.28
C LEU A 4 -7.77 -23.76 10.45
N TRP A 5 -7.72 -22.52 9.96
CA TRP A 5 -6.49 -21.71 10.01
C TRP A 5 -6.21 -21.17 11.42
N LYS A 6 -7.26 -20.75 12.13
CA LYS A 6 -7.19 -20.31 13.52
C LYS A 6 -6.79 -21.43 14.48
N TYR A 7 -7.15 -22.68 14.16
CA TYR A 7 -6.74 -23.87 14.92
C TYR A 7 -5.22 -24.15 14.81
N PHE A 8 -4.59 -23.80 13.69
CA PHE A 8 -3.16 -24.03 13.45
C PHE A 8 -2.26 -22.92 14.02
N GLU A 9 -2.73 -21.67 14.07
CA GLU A 9 -1.99 -20.59 14.74
C GLU A 9 -1.93 -20.77 16.26
N GLU A 10 -2.99 -21.30 16.88
CA GLU A 10 -3.06 -21.51 18.33
C GLU A 10 -2.34 -22.79 18.79
N ASN A 11 -1.91 -23.66 17.88
CA ASN A 11 -1.27 -24.96 18.19
C ASN A 11 -0.05 -25.26 17.31
N ASN A 12 0.98 -24.42 17.40
CA ASN A 12 2.21 -24.57 16.62
C ASN A 12 2.91 -25.93 16.85
N GLU A 13 2.74 -26.52 18.04
CA GLU A 13 3.20 -27.87 18.39
C GLU A 13 2.45 -28.98 17.63
N ILE A 14 1.17 -28.79 17.30
CA ILE A 14 0.36 -29.76 16.54
C ILE A 14 0.74 -29.74 15.05
N PHE A 15 1.10 -28.58 14.49
CA PHE A 15 1.58 -28.48 13.10
C PHE A 15 2.97 -29.12 12.94
N ALA A 16 3.88 -28.88 13.89
CA ALA A 16 5.17 -29.57 13.94
C ALA A 16 5.00 -31.09 14.16
N ALA A 17 4.08 -31.50 15.02
CA ALA A 17 3.75 -32.91 15.23
C ALA A 17 3.10 -33.57 14.00
N LEU A 18 2.27 -32.86 13.22
CA LEU A 18 1.64 -33.38 12.01
C LEU A 18 2.65 -33.52 10.86
N VAL A 19 3.55 -32.55 10.69
CA VAL A 19 4.65 -32.62 9.71
C VAL A 19 5.64 -33.72 10.10
N ALA A 20 5.95 -33.87 11.39
CA ALA A 20 6.75 -34.98 11.90
C ALA A 20 6.03 -36.33 11.77
N PHE A 21 4.71 -36.40 11.98
CA PHE A 21 3.91 -37.62 11.82
C PHE A 21 3.74 -38.01 10.35
N LEU A 22 3.71 -37.06 9.41
CA LEU A 22 3.77 -37.32 7.97
C LEU A 22 5.18 -37.77 7.54
N ALA A 23 6.24 -37.20 8.12
CA ALA A 23 7.62 -37.63 7.88
C ALA A 23 7.93 -39.02 8.45
N ILE A 24 7.43 -39.33 9.65
CA ILE A 24 7.61 -40.61 10.35
C ILE A 24 6.64 -41.67 9.81
N GLY A 25 5.38 -41.31 9.53
CA GLY A 25 4.37 -42.17 8.92
C GLY A 25 4.71 -42.56 7.48
N GLY A 26 5.31 -41.63 6.71
CA GLY A 26 5.91 -41.92 5.41
C GLY A 26 7.13 -42.84 5.51
N GLY A 27 7.95 -42.69 6.56
CA GLY A 27 9.11 -43.57 6.82
C GLY A 27 8.75 -44.99 7.27
N LEU A 28 7.65 -45.16 8.02
CA LEU A 28 7.25 -46.45 8.59
C LEU A 28 6.42 -47.32 7.64
N LEU A 29 5.51 -46.74 6.84
CA LEU A 29 4.77 -47.46 5.79
C LEU A 29 5.67 -47.97 4.66
N GLY A 30 6.84 -47.35 4.46
CA GLY A 30 7.88 -47.79 3.52
C GLY A 30 8.66 -49.03 3.97
N SER A 31 8.76 -49.30 5.28
CA SER A 31 9.60 -50.41 5.79
C SER A 31 8.93 -51.79 5.75
N VAL A 32 7.59 -51.85 5.82
CA VAL A 32 6.85 -53.12 6.02
C VAL A 32 6.37 -53.75 4.70
N ILE A 33 6.20 -52.97 3.63
CA ILE A 33 5.86 -53.50 2.29
C ILE A 33 7.14 -53.95 1.54
N GLY A 34 8.32 -53.57 2.03
CA GLY A 34 9.62 -53.70 1.35
C GLY A 34 10.22 -55.10 1.20
N ALA A 35 9.74 -56.13 1.91
CA ALA A 35 10.43 -57.43 1.92
C ALA A 35 10.01 -58.41 0.80
N LYS A 36 8.89 -58.17 0.07
CA LYS A 36 8.35 -59.15 -0.89
C LYS A 36 8.19 -58.64 -2.34
N ILE A 37 8.34 -57.33 -2.56
CA ILE A 37 8.33 -56.67 -3.88
C ILE A 37 9.77 -56.29 -4.32
N GLN A 38 10.79 -56.98 -3.80
CA GLN A 38 12.15 -56.44 -3.76
C GLN A 38 12.98 -56.62 -5.07
N ALA A 39 12.44 -57.29 -6.10
CA ALA A 39 13.13 -57.47 -7.39
C ALA A 39 12.57 -56.61 -8.55
N ASN A 40 11.24 -56.42 -8.62
CA ASN A 40 10.61 -55.49 -9.57
C ASN A 40 10.27 -54.12 -8.92
N GLY A 41 10.06 -54.09 -7.61
CA GLY A 41 9.74 -52.87 -6.87
C GLY A 41 10.91 -51.91 -6.69
N GLY A 42 12.16 -52.33 -6.92
CA GLY A 42 13.31 -51.41 -6.88
C GLY A 42 13.27 -50.35 -7.98
N ARG A 43 12.74 -50.67 -9.17
CA ARG A 43 12.54 -49.71 -10.26
C ARG A 43 11.35 -48.78 -9.98
N ASP A 44 10.24 -49.34 -9.50
CA ASP A 44 9.04 -48.55 -9.20
C ASP A 44 9.24 -47.64 -7.98
N GLN A 45 9.97 -48.10 -6.96
CA GLN A 45 10.36 -47.27 -5.81
C GLN A 45 11.36 -46.19 -6.21
N ALA A 46 12.32 -46.48 -7.10
CA ALA A 46 13.24 -45.47 -7.61
C ALA A 46 12.52 -44.43 -8.49
N ALA A 47 11.50 -44.85 -9.27
CA ALA A 47 10.65 -43.94 -10.03
C ALA A 47 9.78 -43.07 -9.12
N ALA A 48 9.11 -43.67 -8.13
CA ALA A 48 8.30 -42.96 -7.14
C ALA A 48 9.14 -42.00 -6.28
N ALA A 49 10.36 -42.38 -5.91
CA ALA A 49 11.28 -41.50 -5.17
C ALA A 49 11.74 -40.30 -6.02
N ARG A 50 11.97 -40.50 -7.32
CA ARG A 50 12.28 -39.39 -8.25
C ARG A 50 11.10 -38.44 -8.42
N GLU A 51 9.90 -38.99 -8.58
CA GLU A 51 8.67 -38.19 -8.67
C GLU A 51 8.42 -37.40 -7.38
N ALA A 52 8.55 -38.05 -6.21
CA ALA A 52 8.43 -37.39 -4.92
C ALA A 52 9.50 -36.30 -4.72
N ALA A 53 10.75 -36.57 -5.11
CA ALA A 53 11.82 -35.57 -5.07
C ALA A 53 11.54 -34.38 -6.00
N GLN A 54 10.99 -34.63 -7.19
CA GLN A 54 10.61 -33.58 -8.12
C GLN A 54 9.45 -32.74 -7.58
N ILE A 55 8.40 -33.37 -7.03
CA ILE A 55 7.28 -32.68 -6.38
C ILE A 55 7.77 -31.83 -5.20
N ALA A 56 8.69 -32.37 -4.37
CA ALA A 56 9.26 -31.63 -3.26
C ALA A 56 10.09 -30.42 -3.73
N ALA A 57 10.90 -30.57 -4.78
CA ALA A 57 11.68 -29.48 -5.35
C ALA A 57 10.78 -28.40 -5.97
N GLU A 58 9.71 -28.78 -6.67
CA GLU A 58 8.71 -27.86 -7.20
C GLU A 58 7.96 -27.13 -6.08
N ALA A 59 7.57 -27.83 -5.02
CA ALA A 59 6.94 -27.24 -3.85
C ALA A 59 7.85 -26.23 -3.15
N GLN A 60 9.14 -26.56 -2.96
CA GLN A 60 10.14 -25.64 -2.40
C GLN A 60 10.32 -24.40 -3.28
N ARG A 61 10.38 -24.57 -4.61
CA ARG A 61 10.46 -23.44 -5.55
C ARG A 61 9.25 -22.52 -5.44
N VAL A 62 8.05 -23.09 -5.33
CA VAL A 62 6.80 -22.32 -5.17
C VAL A 62 6.79 -21.58 -3.83
N ALA A 63 7.18 -22.22 -2.73
CA ALA A 63 7.27 -21.60 -1.41
C ALA A 63 8.30 -20.45 -1.37
N ALA A 64 9.44 -20.63 -2.02
CA ALA A 64 10.45 -19.58 -2.14
C ALA A 64 9.92 -18.36 -2.92
N LEU A 65 9.27 -18.58 -4.06
CA LEU A 65 8.66 -17.50 -4.85
C LEU A 65 7.57 -16.77 -4.07
N TRP A 66 6.74 -17.50 -3.32
CA TRP A 66 5.71 -16.92 -2.46
C TRP A 66 6.30 -16.01 -1.39
N THR A 67 7.36 -16.46 -0.72
CA THR A 67 8.06 -15.67 0.28
C THR A 67 8.61 -14.36 -0.30
N VAL A 68 9.27 -14.42 -1.47
CA VAL A 68 9.80 -13.23 -2.16
C VAL A 68 8.69 -12.23 -2.49
N ARG A 69 7.54 -12.70 -3.01
CA ARG A 69 6.39 -11.85 -3.34
C ARG A 69 5.80 -11.14 -2.11
N HIS A 70 5.67 -11.86 -1.01
CA HIS A 70 5.16 -11.32 0.25
C HIS A 70 6.08 -10.22 0.79
N VAL A 71 7.39 -10.47 0.80
CA VAL A 71 8.39 -9.49 1.25
C VAL A 71 8.35 -8.24 0.37
N LEU A 72 8.38 -8.39 -0.96
CA LEU A 72 8.31 -7.25 -1.88
C LEU A 72 7.04 -6.42 -1.73
N THR A 73 5.88 -7.08 -1.56
CA THR A 73 4.60 -6.38 -1.37
C THR A 73 4.57 -5.63 -0.03
N ALA A 74 5.10 -6.22 1.03
CA ALA A 74 5.19 -5.58 2.34
C ALA A 74 6.13 -4.36 2.31
N GLU A 75 7.31 -4.49 1.70
CA GLU A 75 8.25 -3.38 1.50
C GLU A 75 7.61 -2.24 0.68
N PHE A 76 6.87 -2.57 -0.37
CA PHE A 76 6.17 -1.57 -1.17
C PHE A 76 5.11 -0.81 -0.37
N ILE A 77 4.30 -1.52 0.42
CA ILE A 77 3.32 -0.90 1.33
C ILE A 77 4.01 0.01 2.35
N GLN A 78 5.16 -0.41 2.88
CA GLN A 78 5.95 0.42 3.79
C GLN A 78 6.40 1.72 3.10
N LEU A 79 6.97 1.63 1.90
CA LEU A 79 7.42 2.81 1.14
C LEU A 79 6.27 3.77 0.80
N ILE A 80 5.07 3.24 0.48
CA ILE A 80 3.87 4.06 0.28
C ILE A 80 3.52 4.84 1.55
N ARG A 81 3.55 4.18 2.71
CA ARG A 81 3.25 4.82 4.01
C ARG A 81 4.29 5.88 4.35
N GLU A 82 5.58 5.58 4.15
CA GLU A 82 6.67 6.54 4.37
C GLU A 82 6.52 7.79 3.49
N ARG A 83 6.15 7.62 2.21
CA ARG A 83 5.87 8.75 1.32
C ARG A 83 4.64 9.53 1.76
N ALA A 84 3.54 8.87 2.12
CA ALA A 84 2.33 9.53 2.62
C ALA A 84 2.61 10.33 3.91
N GLU A 85 3.41 9.78 4.82
CA GLU A 85 3.85 10.47 6.04
C GLU A 85 4.74 11.69 5.72
N ALA A 86 5.67 11.55 4.76
CA ALA A 86 6.45 12.67 4.27
C ALA A 86 5.56 13.80 3.71
N VAL A 87 4.49 13.46 2.98
CA VAL A 87 3.50 14.42 2.50
C VAL A 87 2.72 15.07 3.64
N HIS A 88 2.33 14.30 4.66
CA HIS A 88 1.64 14.87 5.83
C HIS A 88 2.48 15.90 6.59
N ARG A 89 3.82 15.77 6.59
CA ARG A 89 4.71 16.75 7.23
C ARG A 89 4.55 18.16 6.66
N LEU A 90 4.17 18.32 5.38
CA LEU A 90 3.87 19.61 4.77
C LEU A 90 2.79 20.42 5.51
N TYR A 91 1.89 19.75 6.24
CA TYR A 91 0.83 20.41 7.02
C TYR A 91 1.26 20.82 8.42
N SER A 92 2.43 20.36 8.89
CA SER A 92 2.85 20.50 10.29
C SER A 92 4.23 21.15 10.45
N GLN A 93 4.99 21.25 9.37
CA GLN A 93 6.36 21.75 9.39
C GLN A 93 6.54 22.79 8.27
N SER A 94 7.34 23.82 8.56
CA SER A 94 7.79 24.77 7.54
C SER A 94 8.77 24.09 6.60
N ASP A 95 8.51 24.17 5.29
CA ASP A 95 9.42 23.68 4.26
C ASP A 95 10.25 24.79 3.60
N ALA A 96 10.65 25.82 4.36
CA ALA A 96 11.38 26.96 3.82
C ALA A 96 12.71 26.58 3.11
N ALA A 97 13.34 25.47 3.52
CA ALA A 97 14.57 24.96 2.94
C ALA A 97 14.36 23.88 1.85
N GLY A 98 13.11 23.53 1.51
CA GLY A 98 12.78 22.48 0.53
C GLY A 98 13.17 21.06 0.97
N THR A 99 13.49 20.86 2.25
CA THR A 99 13.94 19.57 2.79
C THR A 99 12.83 18.53 2.78
N THR A 100 11.59 18.95 3.04
CA THR A 100 10.40 18.08 3.06
C THR A 100 10.05 17.66 1.64
N GLN A 101 10.04 18.61 0.69
CA GLN A 101 9.82 18.28 -0.71
C GLN A 101 10.88 17.30 -1.24
N ALA A 102 12.16 17.51 -0.93
CA ALA A 102 13.22 16.58 -1.33
C ALA A 102 13.02 15.17 -0.74
N GLN A 103 12.53 15.05 0.50
CA GLN A 103 12.18 13.77 1.11
C GLN A 103 10.98 13.10 0.43
N ILE A 104 9.96 13.86 0.05
CA ILE A 104 8.79 13.36 -0.71
C ILE A 104 9.24 12.81 -2.06
N ASP A 105 10.11 13.54 -2.77
CA ASP A 105 10.62 13.14 -4.08
C ASP A 105 11.49 11.88 -3.96
N GLN A 106 12.39 11.84 -2.98
CA GLN A 106 13.21 10.66 -2.69
C GLN A 106 12.35 9.43 -2.37
N ALA A 107 11.33 9.59 -1.53
CA ALA A 107 10.38 8.52 -1.21
C ALA A 107 9.60 8.09 -2.47
N GLY A 108 9.23 9.04 -3.33
CA GLY A 108 8.62 8.78 -4.64
C GLY A 108 9.48 7.90 -5.54
N HIS A 109 10.77 8.21 -5.67
CA HIS A 109 11.70 7.37 -6.44
C HIS A 109 11.81 5.95 -5.88
N SER A 110 11.81 5.79 -4.56
CA SER A 110 11.84 4.47 -3.92
C SER A 110 10.56 3.67 -4.19
N VAL A 111 9.39 4.32 -4.10
CA VAL A 111 8.09 3.71 -4.43
C VAL A 111 8.07 3.25 -5.89
N LEU A 112 8.47 4.09 -6.84
CA LEU A 112 8.48 3.75 -8.27
C LEU A 112 9.44 2.60 -8.58
N ARG A 113 10.63 2.60 -7.97
CA ARG A 113 11.59 1.50 -8.13
C ARG A 113 10.98 0.18 -7.65
N LYS A 114 10.34 0.18 -6.47
CA LYS A 114 9.73 -1.01 -5.90
C LYS A 114 8.49 -1.46 -6.69
N ALA A 115 7.72 -0.53 -7.27
CA ALA A 115 6.62 -0.87 -8.17
C ALA A 115 7.10 -1.65 -9.41
N ALA A 116 8.23 -1.22 -10.01
CA ALA A 116 8.84 -1.94 -11.13
C ALA A 116 9.33 -3.34 -10.73
N GLU A 117 9.88 -3.52 -9.52
CA GLU A 117 10.24 -4.85 -9.00
C GLU A 117 9.01 -5.75 -8.82
N ILE A 118 7.90 -5.19 -8.34
CA ILE A 118 6.63 -5.89 -8.19
C ILE A 118 6.12 -6.37 -9.56
N GLU A 119 6.11 -5.50 -10.57
CA GLU A 119 5.63 -5.79 -11.94
C GLU A 119 6.28 -7.06 -12.54
N LEU A 120 7.55 -7.32 -12.21
CA LEU A 120 8.30 -8.48 -12.72
C LEU A 120 7.92 -9.81 -12.07
N ILE A 121 7.38 -9.80 -10.84
CA ILE A 121 7.32 -11.01 -9.99
C ILE A 121 5.89 -11.38 -9.61
N VAL A 122 4.99 -10.40 -9.42
CA VAL A 122 3.63 -10.64 -8.91
C VAL A 122 2.62 -10.96 -10.02
N ASN A 123 1.38 -11.29 -9.63
CA ASN A 123 0.29 -11.48 -10.58
C ASN A 123 -0.38 -10.16 -11.01
N THR A 124 -1.16 -10.22 -12.09
CA THR A 124 -1.86 -9.04 -12.64
C THR A 124 -2.76 -8.31 -11.63
N PRO A 125 -3.55 -8.98 -10.76
CA PRO A 125 -4.31 -8.27 -9.72
C PRO A 125 -3.46 -7.42 -8.77
N VAL A 126 -2.34 -7.94 -8.26
CA VAL A 126 -1.46 -7.20 -7.34
C VAL A 126 -0.76 -6.06 -8.08
N MET A 127 -0.29 -6.31 -9.31
CA MET A 127 0.31 -5.29 -10.17
C MET A 127 -0.64 -4.10 -10.40
N ARG A 128 -1.88 -4.35 -10.81
CA ARG A 128 -2.89 -3.29 -11.02
C ARG A 128 -3.19 -2.52 -9.74
N ALA A 129 -3.31 -3.22 -8.60
CA ALA A 129 -3.53 -2.56 -7.32
C ALA A 129 -2.33 -1.67 -6.92
N ALA A 130 -1.11 -2.07 -7.27
CA ALA A 130 0.09 -1.27 -7.07
C ALA A 130 0.10 -0.01 -7.97
N GLU A 131 -0.22 -0.15 -9.26
CA GLU A 131 -0.35 0.98 -10.21
C GLU A 131 -1.40 2.00 -9.74
N ASP A 132 -2.60 1.51 -9.38
CA ASP A 132 -3.69 2.31 -8.84
C ASP A 132 -3.23 3.09 -7.59
N MET A 133 -2.45 2.45 -6.72
CA MET A 133 -1.94 3.04 -5.50
C MET A 133 -0.89 4.13 -5.79
N VAL A 134 0.05 3.89 -6.72
CA VAL A 134 1.02 4.91 -7.15
C VAL A 134 0.31 6.14 -7.69
N SER A 135 -0.68 5.95 -8.57
CA SER A 135 -1.47 7.05 -9.14
C SER A 135 -2.19 7.87 -8.06
N ALA A 136 -2.83 7.23 -7.08
CA ALA A 136 -3.49 7.96 -5.98
C ALA A 136 -2.49 8.74 -5.14
N LEU A 137 -1.32 8.16 -4.90
CA LEU A 137 -0.28 8.80 -4.10
C LEU A 137 0.29 10.02 -4.81
N ASP A 138 0.46 9.97 -6.12
CA ASP A 138 0.91 11.12 -6.93
C ASP A 138 -0.15 12.24 -6.94
N GLU A 139 -1.44 11.89 -7.08
CA GLU A 139 -2.53 12.86 -6.96
C GLU A 139 -2.57 13.51 -5.56
N PHE A 140 -2.39 12.70 -4.51
CA PHE A 140 -2.33 13.17 -3.13
C PHE A 140 -1.13 14.09 -2.88
N VAL A 141 0.05 13.75 -3.41
CA VAL A 141 1.25 14.59 -3.36
C VAL A 141 0.99 15.92 -4.07
N ALA A 142 0.48 15.90 -5.31
CA ALA A 142 0.26 17.11 -6.09
C ALA A 142 -0.67 18.11 -5.38
N ILE A 143 -1.75 17.61 -4.77
CA ILE A 143 -2.68 18.45 -3.99
C ILE A 143 -2.03 18.94 -2.71
N SER A 144 -1.31 18.07 -2.00
CA SER A 144 -0.71 18.40 -0.70
C SER A 144 0.50 19.31 -0.80
N SER A 145 1.28 19.27 -1.89
CA SER A 145 2.39 20.20 -2.14
C SER A 145 1.92 21.66 -2.27
N VAL A 146 0.66 21.87 -2.65
CA VAL A 146 0.04 23.21 -2.67
C VAL A 146 -0.67 23.51 -1.35
N ALA A 147 -1.53 22.60 -0.89
CA ALA A 147 -2.41 22.83 0.25
C ALA A 147 -1.70 22.76 1.61
N GLY A 148 -0.69 21.89 1.74
CA GLY A 148 0.04 21.63 2.98
C GLY A 148 0.70 22.91 3.53
N PRO A 149 1.63 23.53 2.78
CA PRO A 149 2.30 24.75 3.24
C PRO A 149 1.32 25.88 3.56
N ALA A 150 0.27 26.06 2.73
CA ALA A 150 -0.76 27.06 2.97
C ALA A 150 -1.49 26.84 4.31
N ARG A 151 -1.83 25.58 4.61
CA ARG A 151 -2.52 25.20 5.84
C ARG A 151 -1.64 25.32 7.07
N TYR A 152 -0.37 24.93 6.95
CA TYR A 152 0.62 25.15 8.00
C TYR A 152 0.71 26.64 8.36
N LEU A 153 0.86 27.53 7.36
CA LEU A 153 0.97 28.97 7.59
C LEU A 153 -0.32 29.56 8.18
N ARG A 154 -1.51 29.10 7.76
CA ARG A 154 -2.77 29.47 8.41
C ARG A 154 -2.82 29.03 9.87
N GLY A 155 -2.27 27.85 10.19
CA GLY A 155 -2.07 27.40 11.57
C GLY A 155 -1.19 28.37 12.37
N VAL A 156 -0.04 28.75 11.82
CA VAL A 156 0.88 29.72 12.44
C VAL A 156 0.21 31.09 12.67
N ILE A 157 -0.61 31.58 11.74
CA ILE A 157 -1.41 32.81 11.94
C ILE A 157 -2.37 32.64 13.11
N ASN A 158 -3.15 31.56 13.11
CA ASN A 158 -4.13 31.30 14.16
C ASN A 158 -3.48 31.19 15.54
N GLU A 159 -2.35 30.51 15.65
CA GLU A 159 -1.58 30.42 16.90
C GLU A 159 -1.04 31.79 17.33
N SER A 160 -0.57 32.60 16.37
CA SER A 160 -0.03 33.94 16.63
C SER A 160 -1.09 34.92 17.13
N MET A 161 -2.38 34.72 16.83
CA MET A 161 -3.47 35.53 17.37
C MET A 161 -3.60 35.44 18.90
N TRP A 162 -3.13 34.33 19.49
CA TRP A 162 -3.23 34.06 20.93
C TRP A 162 -1.88 34.17 21.64
N CYS A 163 -0.86 34.71 20.96
CA CYS A 163 0.44 34.92 21.59
C CYS A 163 0.41 36.09 22.58
N GLY A 164 1.36 36.10 23.53
CA GLY A 164 1.44 37.16 24.55
C GLY A 164 1.92 38.52 24.02
N ASP A 165 2.28 38.63 22.74
CA ASP A 165 2.71 39.87 22.10
C ASP A 165 1.53 40.54 21.38
N PRO A 166 1.04 41.70 21.86
CA PRO A 166 -0.12 42.38 21.27
C PRO A 166 0.09 42.80 19.82
N SER A 167 1.30 43.23 19.45
CA SER A 167 1.58 43.69 18.08
C SER A 167 1.54 42.52 17.11
N ARG A 168 2.10 41.38 17.50
CA ARG A 168 2.03 40.14 16.70
C ARG A 168 0.60 39.60 16.60
N ALA A 169 -0.16 39.63 17.69
CA ALA A 169 -1.56 39.20 17.69
C ALA A 169 -2.44 40.06 16.76
N GLU A 170 -2.23 41.38 16.73
CA GLU A 170 -2.96 42.29 15.84
C GLU A 170 -2.66 42.00 14.36
N LEU A 171 -1.38 41.84 14.01
CA LEU A 171 -0.97 41.52 12.63
C LEU A 171 -1.57 40.17 12.18
N ALA A 172 -1.52 39.16 13.05
CA ALA A 172 -2.12 37.86 12.78
C ALA A 172 -3.64 37.93 12.60
N SER A 173 -4.34 38.70 13.45
CA SER A 173 -5.78 38.93 13.31
C SER A 173 -6.12 39.62 12.00
N ARG A 174 -5.34 40.63 11.59
CA ARG A 174 -5.53 41.34 10.33
C ARG A 174 -5.35 40.40 9.13
N ALA A 175 -4.28 39.59 9.13
CA ALA A 175 -4.06 38.58 8.09
C ALA A 175 -5.22 37.58 8.01
N ARG A 176 -5.70 37.08 9.15
CA ARG A 176 -6.85 36.17 9.22
C ARG A 176 -8.10 36.79 8.59
N THR A 177 -8.44 38.02 8.98
CA THR A 177 -9.59 38.75 8.45
C THR A 177 -9.47 38.97 6.94
N SER A 178 -8.32 39.43 6.44
CA SER A 178 -8.12 39.64 5.00
C SER A 178 -8.25 38.34 4.18
N LEU A 179 -7.79 37.20 4.72
CA LEU A 179 -7.96 35.90 4.07
C LEU A 179 -9.42 35.45 4.03
N ASP A 180 -10.18 35.68 5.10
CA ASP A 180 -11.61 35.36 5.13
C ASP A 180 -12.42 36.28 4.18
N GLU A 181 -12.05 37.56 4.09
CA GLU A 181 -12.62 38.51 3.12
C GLU A 181 -12.32 38.10 1.67
N LEU A 182 -11.10 37.63 1.40
CA LEU A 182 -10.72 37.08 0.10
C LEU A 182 -11.58 35.87 -0.28
N GLY A 183 -11.78 34.93 0.66
CA GLY A 183 -12.65 33.78 0.44
C GLY A 183 -14.09 34.20 0.11
N ALA A 184 -14.64 35.16 0.86
CA ALA A 184 -15.98 35.70 0.61
C ALA A 184 -16.08 36.43 -0.74
N ALA A 185 -15.04 37.18 -1.14
CA ALA A 185 -14.99 37.87 -2.43
C ALA A 185 -14.84 36.89 -3.60
N ALA A 186 -14.08 35.81 -3.43
CA ALA A 186 -13.95 34.76 -4.43
C ALA A 186 -15.30 34.05 -4.68
N ALA A 187 -16.05 33.77 -3.62
CA ALA A 187 -17.37 33.14 -3.70
C ALA A 187 -18.45 34.05 -4.33
N SER A 188 -18.28 35.38 -4.31
CA SER A 188 -19.29 36.32 -4.80
C SER A 188 -19.29 36.52 -6.32
N GLY A 189 -18.27 36.02 -7.04
CA GLY A 189 -18.11 36.21 -8.49
C GLY A 189 -17.77 37.64 -8.94
N ASP A 190 -17.55 38.58 -8.02
CA ASP A 190 -17.16 39.96 -8.33
C ASP A 190 -15.65 40.07 -8.50
N THR A 191 -15.19 40.15 -9.76
CA THR A 191 -13.77 40.25 -10.11
C THR A 191 -13.07 41.44 -9.47
N LYS A 192 -13.72 42.62 -9.40
CA LYS A 192 -13.07 43.83 -8.84
C LYS A 192 -12.88 43.68 -7.35
N ARG A 193 -13.91 43.18 -6.66
CA ARG A 193 -13.85 42.87 -5.22
C ARG A 193 -12.78 41.82 -4.94
N LYS A 194 -12.72 40.75 -5.74
CA LYS A 194 -11.72 39.68 -5.61
C LYS A 194 -10.30 40.21 -5.74
N VAL A 195 -9.99 41.00 -6.78
CA VAL A 195 -8.63 41.55 -6.98
C VAL A 195 -8.20 42.44 -5.81
N ARG A 196 -9.11 43.27 -5.30
CA ARG A 196 -8.83 44.12 -4.13
C ARG A 196 -8.56 43.29 -2.87
N ALA A 197 -9.41 42.30 -2.60
CA ALA A 197 -9.25 41.42 -1.44
C ALA A 197 -7.97 40.58 -1.55
N MET A 198 -7.58 40.18 -2.76
CA MET A 198 -6.34 39.43 -3.01
C MET A 198 -5.11 40.27 -2.65
N ALA A 199 -5.04 41.53 -3.08
CA ALA A 199 -3.95 42.43 -2.73
C ALA A 199 -3.89 42.70 -1.21
N GLY A 200 -5.04 42.96 -0.58
CA GLY A 200 -5.11 43.18 0.88
C GLY A 200 -4.75 41.94 1.71
N ALA A 201 -5.08 40.75 1.21
CA ALA A 201 -4.67 39.49 1.84
C ALA A 201 -3.17 39.24 1.72
N ASP A 202 -2.57 39.47 0.55
CA ASP A 202 -1.12 39.32 0.36
C ASP A 202 -0.34 40.29 1.26
N GLU A 203 -0.74 41.57 1.31
CA GLU A 203 -0.12 42.58 2.15
C GLU A 203 -0.21 42.22 3.65
N ALA A 204 -1.41 41.87 4.12
CA ALA A 204 -1.62 41.51 5.52
C ALA A 204 -0.86 40.23 5.92
N LEU A 205 -0.79 39.25 5.01
CA LEU A 205 -0.06 38.01 5.22
C LEU A 205 1.45 38.25 5.38
N ARG A 206 2.05 39.07 4.50
CA ARG A 206 3.48 39.44 4.56
C ARG A 206 3.82 40.26 5.79
N ALA A 207 2.88 41.06 6.28
CA ALA A 207 3.06 41.77 7.54
C ALA A 207 3.02 40.83 8.76
N ALA A 208 2.20 39.77 8.71
CA ALA A 208 2.03 38.84 9.83
C ALA A 208 3.11 37.76 9.93
N ILE A 209 3.69 37.33 8.81
CA ILE A 209 4.71 36.28 8.75
C ILE A 209 6.00 36.87 8.17
N ALA A 210 6.96 37.13 9.06
CA ALA A 210 8.31 37.51 8.64
C ALA A 210 8.92 36.43 7.74
N ASP A 211 9.61 36.86 6.69
CA ASP A 211 10.31 36.00 5.72
C ASP A 211 9.44 35.01 4.93
N ILE A 212 8.13 35.27 4.81
CA ILE A 212 7.29 34.49 3.90
C ILE A 212 7.76 34.66 2.45
N SER A 213 7.98 33.55 1.74
CA SER A 213 8.32 33.60 0.32
C SER A 213 7.11 33.96 -0.54
N ASP A 214 7.35 34.46 -1.76
CA ASP A 214 6.28 34.74 -2.72
C ASP A 214 5.44 33.51 -3.05
N SER A 215 6.09 32.34 -3.19
CA SER A 215 5.40 31.08 -3.46
C SER A 215 4.51 30.64 -2.29
N GLN A 216 4.97 30.85 -1.05
CA GLN A 216 4.18 30.55 0.15
C GLN A 216 2.98 31.50 0.29
N ALA A 217 3.19 32.79 0.06
CA ALA A 217 2.12 33.78 0.08
C ALA A 217 1.04 33.45 -0.98
N GLN A 218 1.47 33.15 -2.20
CA GLN A 218 0.58 32.72 -3.29
C GLN A 218 -0.19 31.44 -2.95
N ALA A 219 0.44 30.45 -2.31
CA ALA A 219 -0.23 29.22 -1.91
C ALA A 219 -1.34 29.48 -0.88
N VAL A 220 -1.08 30.32 0.14
CA VAL A 220 -2.08 30.71 1.15
C VAL A 220 -3.25 31.48 0.51
N VAL A 221 -2.96 32.42 -0.39
CA VAL A 221 -3.96 33.19 -1.13
C VAL A 221 -4.80 32.28 -2.04
N ALA A 222 -4.17 31.36 -2.76
CA ALA A 222 -4.85 30.39 -3.63
C ALA A 222 -5.78 29.47 -2.83
N GLU A 223 -5.32 28.99 -1.68
CA GLU A 223 -6.11 28.16 -0.78
C GLU A 223 -7.31 28.93 -0.21
N ALA A 224 -7.13 30.19 0.21
CA ALA A 224 -8.22 31.02 0.69
C ALA A 224 -9.30 31.28 -0.37
N MET A 225 -8.91 31.45 -1.64
CA MET A 225 -9.86 31.58 -2.76
C MET A 225 -10.61 30.28 -3.07
N GLY A 226 -9.95 29.14 -2.88
CA GLY A 226 -10.50 27.83 -3.21
C GLY A 226 -11.45 27.27 -2.14
N GLY A 227 -11.39 27.78 -0.91
CA GLY A 227 -12.38 27.56 0.13
C GLY A 227 -12.63 26.08 0.45
N GLN A 228 -13.91 25.68 0.49
CA GLN A 228 -14.34 24.33 0.88
C GLN A 228 -13.99 23.26 -0.16
N GLU A 229 -13.93 23.62 -1.44
CA GLU A 229 -13.64 22.68 -2.53
C GLU A 229 -12.27 22.01 -2.34
N TRP A 230 -11.26 22.77 -1.89
CA TRP A 230 -9.94 22.21 -1.60
C TRP A 230 -9.95 21.22 -0.44
N LEU A 231 -10.73 21.51 0.61
CA LEU A 231 -10.87 20.60 1.75
C LEU A 231 -11.53 19.30 1.34
N ASP A 232 -12.57 19.39 0.52
CA ASP A 232 -13.29 18.21 0.04
C ASP A 232 -12.41 17.40 -0.91
N ARG A 233 -11.66 18.04 -1.81
CA ARG A 233 -10.66 17.37 -2.66
C ARG A 233 -9.58 16.69 -1.83
N LYS A 234 -9.04 17.36 -0.80
CA LYS A 234 -8.05 16.76 0.09
C LYS A 234 -8.62 15.51 0.76
N ARG A 235 -9.78 15.63 1.41
CA ARG A 235 -10.46 14.52 2.11
C ARG A 235 -10.70 13.34 1.16
N GLN A 236 -11.19 13.63 -0.04
CA GLN A 236 -11.43 12.61 -1.07
C GLN A 236 -10.12 11.90 -1.47
N ASN A 237 -9.00 12.61 -1.59
CA ASN A 237 -7.72 11.99 -1.94
C ASN A 237 -7.14 11.15 -0.80
N GLU A 238 -7.25 11.61 0.45
CA GLU A 238 -6.86 10.81 1.63
C GLU A 238 -7.69 9.51 1.72
N GLU A 239 -8.99 9.60 1.46
CA GLU A 239 -9.88 8.44 1.41
C GLU A 239 -9.50 7.51 0.25
N GLN A 240 -9.20 8.04 -0.94
CA GLN A 240 -8.77 7.24 -2.08
C GLN A 240 -7.44 6.52 -1.82
N VAL A 241 -6.45 7.18 -1.21
CA VAL A 241 -5.19 6.55 -0.79
C VAL A 241 -5.46 5.39 0.16
N THR A 242 -6.33 5.58 1.14
CA THR A 242 -6.71 4.54 2.11
C THR A 242 -7.39 3.36 1.42
N VAL A 243 -8.41 3.63 0.61
CA VAL A 243 -9.17 2.59 -0.13
C VAL A 243 -8.27 1.81 -1.09
N ARG A 244 -7.36 2.49 -1.81
CA ARG A 244 -6.44 1.81 -2.74
C ARG A 244 -5.37 1.01 -2.00
N LEU A 245 -4.91 1.48 -0.84
CA LEU A 245 -4.02 0.71 0.03
C LEU A 245 -4.71 -0.56 0.55
N ASP A 246 -5.96 -0.47 0.99
CA ASP A 246 -6.73 -1.64 1.44
C ASP A 246 -6.93 -2.66 0.31
N ARG A 247 -7.17 -2.18 -0.93
CA ARG A 247 -7.25 -3.05 -2.10
C ARG A 247 -5.93 -3.77 -2.39
N LEU A 248 -4.80 -3.06 -2.27
CA LEU A 248 -3.47 -3.65 -2.42
C LEU A 248 -3.22 -4.73 -1.36
N VAL A 249 -3.53 -4.45 -0.10
CA VAL A 249 -3.43 -5.41 1.01
C VAL A 249 -4.33 -6.63 0.77
N ALA A 250 -5.56 -6.42 0.29
CA ALA A 250 -6.50 -7.51 0.01
C ALA A 250 -6.11 -8.35 -1.22
N ALA A 251 -5.36 -7.78 -2.16
CA ALA A 251 -4.86 -8.49 -3.33
C ALA A 251 -3.67 -9.41 -3.01
N ALA A 252 -2.85 -9.06 -2.01
CA ALA A 252 -1.62 -9.78 -1.70
C ALA A 252 -1.83 -11.28 -1.35
N PRO A 253 -2.80 -11.68 -0.50
CA PRO A 253 -3.05 -13.10 -0.20
C PRO A 253 -3.56 -13.90 -1.40
N ARG A 254 -4.30 -13.25 -2.32
CA ARG A 254 -4.93 -13.93 -3.48
C ARG A 254 -3.92 -14.39 -4.52
N ASP A 255 -2.69 -13.88 -4.47
CA ASP A 255 -1.60 -14.42 -5.28
C ASP A 255 -1.19 -15.85 -4.89
N ALA A 256 -1.52 -16.27 -3.66
CA ALA A 256 -1.27 -17.64 -3.19
C ALA A 256 -2.30 -18.65 -3.75
N GLU A 257 -3.57 -18.26 -3.88
CA GLU A 257 -4.67 -19.20 -4.17
C GLU A 257 -4.81 -19.56 -5.65
N VAL A 258 -4.51 -18.63 -6.57
CA VAL A 258 -4.75 -18.81 -8.02
C VAL A 258 -3.92 -19.94 -8.65
N ARG A 259 -2.80 -20.35 -8.02
CA ARG A 259 -2.02 -21.53 -8.46
C ARG A 259 -2.41 -22.83 -7.76
N GLY A 260 -2.87 -22.78 -6.50
CA GLY A 260 -3.27 -23.98 -5.76
C GLY A 260 -4.52 -24.66 -6.35
N GLN A 261 -5.44 -23.89 -6.94
CA GLN A 261 -6.65 -24.45 -7.58
C GLN A 261 -6.45 -24.94 -9.02
N ARG A 262 -5.29 -24.67 -9.65
CA ARG A 262 -4.99 -25.06 -11.05
C ARG A 262 -4.16 -26.34 -11.18
N GLY A 263 -4.07 -27.18 -10.16
CA GLY A 263 -3.45 -28.51 -10.27
C GLY A 263 -4.21 -29.56 -9.45
N PRO A 264 -4.38 -30.81 -9.93
CA PRO A 264 -4.57 -31.29 -11.29
C PRO A 264 -6.04 -31.71 -11.48
N GLY A 265 -6.80 -30.98 -12.29
CA GLY A 265 -8.12 -31.40 -12.78
C GLY A 265 -8.06 -32.57 -13.78
N ASN A 266 -7.07 -33.47 -13.67
CA ASN A 266 -6.88 -34.59 -14.59
C ASN A 266 -6.68 -35.95 -13.90
N THR A 267 -6.92 -36.06 -12.59
CA THR A 267 -6.96 -37.36 -11.89
C THR A 267 -8.25 -38.14 -12.13
N ALA A 268 -9.30 -37.50 -12.67
CA ALA A 268 -10.51 -38.20 -13.11
C ALA A 268 -10.25 -39.19 -14.28
N ALA A 269 -9.17 -38.99 -15.05
CA ALA A 269 -8.77 -39.93 -16.11
C ALA A 269 -8.05 -41.19 -15.55
N ALA A 270 -7.44 -41.13 -14.37
CA ALA A 270 -6.76 -42.27 -13.76
C ALA A 270 -7.73 -43.24 -13.05
N SER A 271 -8.85 -42.75 -12.51
CA SER A 271 -9.89 -43.62 -11.92
C SER A 271 -10.74 -44.37 -12.96
N ALA A 272 -10.75 -43.92 -14.23
CA ALA A 272 -11.47 -44.62 -15.31
C ALA A 272 -10.69 -45.81 -15.90
N MET A 273 -9.35 -45.84 -15.77
CA MET A 273 -8.55 -46.97 -16.27
C MET A 273 -8.37 -48.11 -15.26
N ALA A 274 -8.62 -47.88 -13.96
CA ALA A 274 -8.55 -48.92 -12.93
C ALA A 274 -9.83 -49.79 -12.81
N ALA A 275 -10.93 -49.40 -13.46
CA ALA A 275 -12.23 -50.08 -13.34
C ALA A 275 -12.60 -51.01 -14.52
N GLY A 276 -11.77 -51.10 -15.57
CA GLY A 276 -12.08 -51.87 -16.78
C GLY A 276 -11.59 -53.33 -16.82
N GLY A 277 -11.02 -53.83 -15.74
CA GLY A 277 -10.13 -55.00 -15.78
C GLY A 277 -10.64 -56.31 -15.17
N VAL A 278 -11.94 -56.52 -14.95
CA VAL A 278 -12.44 -57.86 -14.55
C VAL A 278 -13.88 -58.07 -15.04
N SER A 279 -14.05 -58.78 -16.16
CA SER A 279 -15.23 -59.64 -16.36
C SER A 279 -14.99 -60.73 -17.40
N GLN A 280 -14.71 -61.92 -16.85
CA GLN A 280 -15.22 -63.25 -17.21
C GLN A 280 -14.86 -63.87 -18.57
N ALA A 281 -13.96 -64.85 -18.49
CA ALA A 281 -14.04 -66.09 -19.26
C ALA A 281 -14.25 -67.26 -18.29
N GLN A 282 -15.12 -68.19 -18.70
CA GLN A 282 -15.53 -69.48 -18.11
C GLN A 282 -16.66 -69.45 -17.08
#